data_AF-A0AAU0KWF8-F1
#
_entry.id   AF-A0AAU0KWF8-F1
#
_cell.length_a   1.000
_cell.length_b   1.000
_cell.length_c   1.000
_cell.angle_alpha   90.00
_cell.angle_beta   90.00
_cell.angle_gamma   90.00
#
_symmetry.space_group_name_H-M   'P 1'
#
loop_
_entity.id
_entity.type
_entity.pdbx_description
1 polymer ?
#
loop_
_entity_poly.entity_id
_entity_poly.type
_entity_poly.pdbx_seq_one_letter_code
_entity_poly.pdbx_strand_id
1 'polypeptide(L)'
;MSNYQQMVDEALEQYEQILEMDQDEQNLIGDRTEKEMNGLKLHALRNAASTLFPHADQRQLNAMLHSDWMDERLHDVQYEIVQRKVKMERAMELLQVNNHFDEVA
;
A
#
# COMPACT_ATOMS: atom_id res chain seq x y z
N MET A 1 -7.08 -19.04 -10.76
CA MET A 1 -7.35 -17.97 -9.78
C MET A 1 -8.79 -18.12 -9.31
N SER A 2 -9.06 -17.84 -8.04
CA SER A 2 -10.43 -17.95 -7.49
C SER A 2 -11.31 -16.81 -8.04
N ASN A 3 -12.60 -17.09 -8.27
CA ASN A 3 -13.60 -16.07 -8.68
C ASN A 3 -13.56 -14.82 -7.78
N TYR A 4 -13.26 -15.01 -6.48
CA TYR A 4 -13.17 -13.93 -5.51
C TYR A 4 -11.95 -13.01 -5.70
N GLN A 5 -10.79 -13.56 -6.11
CA GLN A 5 -9.60 -12.72 -6.36
C GLN A 5 -9.84 -11.79 -7.54
N GLN A 6 -10.42 -12.35 -8.62
CA GLN A 6 -10.72 -11.57 -9.81
C GLN A 6 -11.73 -10.45 -9.52
N MET A 7 -12.77 -10.72 -8.72
CA MET A 7 -13.73 -9.70 -8.28
C MET A 7 -13.07 -8.55 -7.50
N VAL A 8 -12.10 -8.87 -6.64
CA VAL A 8 -11.36 -7.85 -5.88
C VAL A 8 -10.44 -7.02 -6.79
N ASP A 9 -9.78 -7.67 -7.75
CA ASP A 9 -8.92 -6.99 -8.72
C ASP A 9 -9.73 -6.03 -9.62
N GLU A 10 -10.88 -6.49 -10.13
CA GLU A 10 -11.80 -5.67 -10.94
C GLU A 10 -12.35 -4.47 -10.15
N ALA A 11 -12.66 -4.64 -8.87
CA ALA A 11 -13.12 -3.55 -8.02
C ALA A 11 -12.03 -2.52 -7.72
N LEU A 12 -10.78 -2.98 -7.56
CA LEU A 12 -9.64 -2.09 -7.40
C LEU A 12 -9.41 -1.28 -8.69
N GLU A 13 -9.45 -1.91 -9.86
CA GLU A 13 -9.32 -1.21 -11.15
C GLU A 13 -10.41 -0.16 -11.36
N GLN A 14 -11.67 -0.49 -11.04
CA GLN A 14 -12.77 0.47 -11.10
C GLN A 14 -12.57 1.62 -10.12
N TYR A 15 -12.11 1.32 -8.91
CA TYR A 15 -11.83 2.35 -7.91
C TYR A 15 -10.69 3.27 -8.33
N GLU A 16 -9.63 2.75 -8.97
CA GLU A 16 -8.53 3.56 -9.48
C GLU A 16 -9.01 4.58 -10.52
N GLN A 17 -10.00 4.24 -11.36
CA GLN A 17 -10.61 5.20 -12.29
C GLN A 17 -11.38 6.32 -11.58
N ILE A 18 -12.13 6.00 -10.52
CA ILE A 18 -12.82 7.00 -9.70
C ILE A 18 -11.79 7.94 -9.06
N LEU A 19 -10.73 7.37 -8.49
CA LEU A 19 -9.68 8.12 -7.82
C LEU A 19 -8.95 9.09 -8.76
N GLU A 20 -8.76 8.74 -10.04
CA GLU A 20 -8.17 9.65 -11.03
C GLU A 20 -9.05 10.87 -11.31
N MET A 21 -10.36 10.74 -11.15
CA MET A 21 -11.34 11.77 -11.51
C MET A 21 -11.86 12.59 -10.33
N ASP A 22 -11.72 12.10 -9.10
CA ASP A 22 -12.29 12.71 -7.90
C ASP A 22 -11.20 13.20 -6.93
N GLN A 23 -11.09 14.53 -6.80
CA GLN A 23 -10.10 15.17 -5.93
C GLN A 23 -10.37 14.92 -4.44
N ASP A 24 -11.63 14.77 -4.04
CA ASP A 24 -11.99 14.51 -2.64
C ASP A 24 -11.59 13.09 -2.25
N GLU A 25 -11.78 12.11 -3.15
CA GLU A 25 -11.25 10.75 -2.95
C GLU A 25 -9.71 10.72 -2.94
N GLN A 26 -9.04 11.51 -3.77
CA GLN A 26 -7.58 11.63 -3.72
C GLN A 26 -7.10 12.13 -2.35
N ASN A 27 -7.75 13.17 -1.84
CA ASN A 27 -7.44 13.72 -0.52
C ASN A 27 -7.72 12.70 0.59
N LEU A 28 -8.85 11.99 0.52
CA LEU A 28 -9.20 10.95 1.48
C LEU A 28 -8.16 9.82 1.50
N ILE A 29 -7.73 9.34 0.34
CA ILE A 29 -6.70 8.29 0.24
C ILE A 29 -5.36 8.80 0.75
N GLY A 30 -4.98 10.05 0.43
CA GLY A 30 -3.78 10.69 0.97
C GLY A 30 -3.79 10.70 2.50
N ASP A 31 -4.85 11.26 3.10
CA ASP A 31 -5.02 11.37 4.55
C ASP A 31 -4.99 10.01 5.25
N ARG A 32 -5.70 9.01 4.69
CA ARG A 32 -5.71 7.64 5.24
C ARG A 32 -4.32 7.01 5.15
N THR A 33 -3.62 7.20 4.03
CA THR A 33 -2.26 6.67 3.84
C THR A 33 -1.30 7.28 4.85
N GLU A 34 -1.31 8.60 5.03
CA GLU A 34 -0.48 9.29 6.03
C GLU A 34 -0.76 8.81 7.46
N LYS A 35 -2.04 8.62 7.81
CA LYS A 35 -2.43 8.08 9.12
C LYS A 35 -1.92 6.67 9.35
N GLU A 36 -2.03 5.79 8.36
CA GLU A 36 -1.51 4.42 8.45
C GLU A 36 0.02 4.38 8.50
N MET A 37 0.69 5.32 7.82
CA MET A 37 2.15 5.48 7.88
C MET A 37 2.64 5.91 9.27
N ASN A 38 1.84 6.70 10.00
CA ASN A 38 2.15 7.19 11.35
C ASN A 38 2.20 6.05 12.40
N GLY A 39 3.33 5.37 12.47
CA GLY A 39 3.58 4.27 13.41
C GLY A 39 4.35 3.11 12.81
N LEU A 40 4.49 3.09 11.48
CA LEU A 40 5.27 2.07 10.81
C LEU A 40 6.77 2.34 10.94
N LYS A 41 7.53 1.27 11.17
CA LYS A 41 8.99 1.30 11.26
C LYS A 41 9.59 0.57 10.07
N LEU A 42 10.71 1.10 9.57
CA LEU A 42 11.45 0.50 8.45
C LEU A 42 12.24 -0.76 8.80
N HIS A 43 12.30 -1.17 10.08
CA HIS A 43 13.11 -2.31 10.52
C HIS A 43 12.82 -3.61 9.76
N ALA A 44 11.55 -3.92 9.52
CA ALA A 44 11.18 -5.14 8.80
C ALA A 44 11.67 -5.09 7.35
N LEU A 45 11.54 -3.93 6.68
CA LEU A 45 12.01 -3.73 5.31
C LEU A 45 13.54 -3.74 5.22
N ARG A 46 14.24 -3.12 6.18
CA ARG A 46 15.72 -3.19 6.26
C ARG A 46 16.19 -4.62 6.43
N ASN A 47 15.55 -5.39 7.31
CA ASN A 47 15.89 -6.80 7.52
C ASN A 47 15.67 -7.61 6.25
N ALA A 48 14.53 -7.42 5.57
CA ALA A 48 14.24 -8.08 4.30
C ALA A 48 15.29 -7.74 3.24
N ALA A 49 15.62 -6.45 3.08
CA ALA A 49 16.65 -6.00 2.15
C ALA A 49 18.02 -6.62 2.46
N SER A 50 18.39 -6.75 3.74
CA SER A 50 19.64 -7.41 4.14
C SER A 50 19.72 -8.87 3.69
N THR A 51 18.60 -9.60 3.67
CA THR A 51 18.60 -11.01 3.26
C THR A 51 18.86 -11.22 1.77
N LEU A 52 18.69 -10.17 0.95
CA LEU A 52 18.95 -10.23 -0.50
C LEU A 52 20.44 -10.25 -0.84
N PHE A 53 21.32 -9.97 0.12
CA PHE A 53 22.77 -9.88 -0.07
C PHE A 53 23.54 -10.82 0.88
N PRO A 54 23.34 -12.15 0.79
CA PRO A 54 23.90 -13.10 1.76
C PRO A 54 25.43 -13.21 1.73
N HIS A 55 26.08 -12.78 0.65
CA HIS A 55 27.53 -12.83 0.47
C HIS A 55 28.22 -11.47 0.59
N ALA A 56 27.48 -10.41 0.88
CA ALA A 56 28.05 -9.07 1.05
C ALA A 56 28.77 -8.92 2.40
N ASP A 57 29.72 -7.99 2.45
CA ASP A 57 30.29 -7.53 3.71
C ASP A 57 29.19 -6.91 4.58
N GLN A 58 28.92 -7.54 5.72
CA GLN A 58 27.79 -7.19 6.57
C GLN A 58 27.95 -5.81 7.24
N ARG A 59 29.17 -5.29 7.38
CA ARG A 59 29.38 -3.94 7.94
C ARG A 59 29.06 -2.89 6.89
N GLN A 60 29.52 -3.09 5.66
CA GLN A 60 29.21 -2.18 4.54
C GLN A 60 27.72 -2.20 4.21
N LEU A 61 27.11 -3.39 4.19
CA LEU A 61 25.68 -3.55 3.96
C LEU A 61 24.85 -2.84 5.04
N ASN A 62 25.19 -3.02 6.32
CA ASN A 62 24.49 -2.33 7.41
C ASN A 62 24.64 -0.81 7.34
N ALA A 63 25.83 -0.31 6.99
CA ALA A 63 26.04 1.13 6.82
C ALA A 63 25.17 1.70 5.68
N MET A 64 25.07 0.98 4.56
CA MET A 64 24.19 1.36 3.46
C MET A 64 22.71 1.30 3.87
N LEU A 65 22.27 0.24 4.56
CA LEU A 65 20.87 0.03 4.97
C LEU A 65 20.35 1.06 5.98
N HIS A 66 21.24 1.74 6.69
CA HIS A 66 20.93 2.81 7.65
C HIS A 66 21.34 4.20 7.14
N SER A 67 21.63 4.33 5.85
CA SER A 67 21.89 5.63 5.23
C SER A 67 20.59 6.38 4.96
N ASP A 68 20.63 7.72 4.98
CA ASP A 68 19.47 8.57 4.70
C ASP A 68 18.82 8.24 3.34
N TRP A 69 19.65 7.95 2.33
CA TRP A 69 19.16 7.54 1.02
C TRP A 69 18.34 6.23 1.05
N MET A 70 18.78 5.25 1.86
CA MET A 70 18.02 4.01 2.00
C MET A 70 16.76 4.24 2.83
N ASP A 71 16.80 5.13 3.83
CA ASP A 71 15.63 5.47 4.63
C ASP A 71 14.51 6.08 3.78
N GLU A 72 14.86 7.03 2.90
CA GLU A 72 13.93 7.58 1.91
C GLU A 72 13.38 6.48 0.99
N ARG A 73 14.26 5.61 0.47
CA ARG A 73 13.82 4.53 -0.43
C ARG A 73 12.89 3.52 0.22
N LEU A 74 13.20 3.11 1.45
CA LEU A 74 12.34 2.18 2.17
C LEU A 74 11.03 2.85 2.61
N HIS A 75 11.06 4.14 2.92
CA HIS A 75 9.86 4.92 3.20
C HIS A 75 8.95 4.98 1.96
N ASP A 76 9.49 5.29 0.77
CA ASP A 76 8.73 5.32 -0.48
C ASP A 76 8.07 3.97 -0.78
N VAL A 77 8.84 2.88 -0.67
CA VAL A 77 8.31 1.51 -0.86
C VAL A 77 7.21 1.20 0.16
N GLN A 78 7.41 1.60 1.43
CA GLN A 78 6.40 1.40 2.45
C GLN A 78 5.13 2.20 2.15
N TYR A 79 5.28 3.46 1.71
CA TYR A 79 4.19 4.33 1.32
C TYR A 79 3.37 3.74 0.17
N GLU A 80 4.02 3.22 -0.88
CA GLU A 80 3.34 2.56 -2.01
C GLU A 80 2.50 1.36 -1.56
N ILE A 81 3.07 0.51 -0.69
CA ILE A 81 2.36 -0.67 -0.13
C ILE A 81 1.14 -0.23 0.67
N VAL A 82 1.32 0.75 1.58
CA VAL A 82 0.24 1.26 2.43
C VAL A 82 -0.84 1.93 1.58
N GLN A 83 -0.46 2.75 0.61
CA GLN A 83 -1.41 3.40 -0.28
C GLN A 83 -2.23 2.36 -1.05
N ARG A 84 -1.60 1.29 -1.55
CA ARG A 84 -2.32 0.22 -2.26
C ARG A 84 -3.26 -0.56 -1.32
N LYS A 85 -2.86 -0.82 -0.07
CA LYS A 85 -3.75 -1.36 0.97
C LYS A 85 -4.98 -0.47 1.16
N VAL A 86 -4.77 0.83 1.37
CA VAL A 86 -5.86 1.80 1.63
C VAL A 86 -6.82 1.88 0.43
N LYS A 87 -6.30 1.86 -0.81
CA LYS A 87 -7.13 1.78 -2.02
C LYS A 87 -7.97 0.51 -2.06
N MET A 88 -7.39 -0.65 -1.71
CA MET A 88 -8.12 -1.91 -1.64
C MET A 88 -9.21 -1.90 -0.57
N GLU A 89 -8.92 -1.39 0.62
CA GLU A 89 -9.91 -1.23 1.70
C GLU A 89 -11.08 -0.36 1.23
N ARG A 90 -10.77 0.77 0.57
CA ARG A 90 -11.79 1.69 0.04
C ARG A 90 -12.62 1.06 -1.09
N ALA A 91 -12.00 0.32 -2.01
CA ALA A 91 -12.71 -0.40 -3.06
C ALA A 91 -13.68 -1.44 -2.48
N MET A 92 -13.26 -2.17 -1.43
CA MET A 92 -14.12 -3.13 -0.73
C MET A 92 -15.28 -2.45 0.02
N GLU A 93 -15.05 -1.29 0.66
CA GLU A 93 -16.12 -0.50 1.28
C GLU A 93 -17.20 -0.14 0.25
N LEU A 94 -16.80 0.34 -0.92
CA LEU A 94 -17.73 0.74 -1.99
C LEU A 94 -18.49 -0.45 -2.59
N LEU A 95 -17.83 -1.59 -2.77
CA LEU A 95 -18.49 -2.83 -3.20
C LEU A 95 -19.57 -3.28 -2.21
N GLN A 96 -19.28 -3.23 -0.91
CA GLN A 96 -20.25 -3.62 0.12
C GLN A 96 -21.47 -2.72 0.13
N VAL A 97 -21.28 -1.40 -0.05
CA VAL A 97 -22.37 -0.43 -0.17
C VAL A 97 -23.24 -0.75 -1.39
N ASN A 98 -22.65 -1.01 -2.55
CA ASN A 98 -23.41 -1.32 -3.77
C ASN A 98 -24.23 -2.62 -3.65
N ASN A 99 -23.63 -3.69 -3.10
CA ASN A 99 -24.35 -4.95 -2.88
C ASN A 99 -25.51 -4.80 -1.87
N HIS A 100 -25.35 -3.94 -0.86
CA HIS A 100 -26.40 -3.69 0.12
C HIS A 100 -27.58 -2.88 -0.48
N PHE A 101 -27.32 -1.99 -1.44
CA PHE A 101 -28.38 -1.26 -2.15
C PHE A 101 -29.17 -2.17 -3.10
N ASP A 102 -28.53 -3.15 -3.76
CA ASP A 102 -29.19 -4.10 -4.66
C ASP A 102 -30.07 -5.14 -3.93
N GLU A 103 -29.82 -5.43 -2.65
CA GLU A 103 -30.65 -6.34 -1.85
C GLU A 103 -31.95 -5.70 -1.30
N VAL A 104 -32.05 -4.36 -1.32
CA VAL A 104 -33.15 -3.60 -0.69
C VAL A 104 -34.08 -2.95 -1.73
N ALA A 105 -33.72 -2.98 -3.02
CA ALA A 105 -34.52 -2.49 -4.15
C ALA A 105 -35.45 -3.56 -4.72
#